data_AF-A0A965REY3-F1
#
_entry.id   AF-A0A965REY3-F1
#
_cell.length_a   1.000
_cell.length_b   1.000
_cell.length_c   1.000
_cell.angle_alpha   90.00
_cell.angle_beta   90.00
_cell.angle_gamma   90.00
#
_symmetry.space_group_name_H-M   'P 1'
#
loop_
_entity.id
_entity.type
_entity.pdbx_description
1 polymer ?
#
loop_
_entity_poly.entity_id
_entity_poly.type
_entity_poly.pdbx_seq_one_letter_code
_entity_poly.pdbx_strand_id
1 'polypeptide(L)'
;ETIALATMLCNDLVMPILLRSRRLGLAARADLTGLLAGIRRGSIVLVLTLGYLYFELIGGSYALVSIGLLSFAAVAQFAPTILGGMYWRGATRHGALGGLAGGFAVWAYTLLLPAFARSGWIDAAFISEGPLGIAALRPYALFGAPLGDPLTHALFWTMVANVGLFVGLSLATRPGATERVQATRFVEAFSHEEAERAHGWGVKARVADLVALVGRFVGPERARQAFDGHARARGLDPARLERADAGIVRFAERLLAGAIGAASARVMLATAVKGEDVGLDEVMAVLDEATAVIEYSRQLEQKSSALEAASAELRAANLRLQELDRLKDEFLTTVTHELR
;
A
#
# COMPACT_ATOMS: atom_id res chain seq x y z
N GLU A 1 -5.37 25.41 -11.49
CA GLU A 1 -5.55 23.94 -11.34
C GLU A 1 -4.35 23.11 -11.85
N THR A 2 -3.69 23.49 -12.94
CA THR A 2 -2.52 22.80 -13.52
C THR A 2 -1.36 22.57 -12.54
N ILE A 3 -1.13 23.51 -11.61
CA ILE A 3 -0.09 23.39 -10.57
C ILE A 3 -0.43 22.29 -9.55
N ALA A 4 -1.71 22.14 -9.18
CA ALA A 4 -2.16 21.08 -8.27
C ALA A 4 -2.05 19.71 -8.95
N LEU A 5 -2.48 19.60 -10.21
CA LEU A 5 -2.39 18.39 -11.00
C LEU A 5 -0.93 17.95 -11.23
N ALA A 6 -0.04 18.90 -11.54
CA ALA A 6 1.39 18.63 -11.70
C ALA A 6 2.07 18.22 -10.38
N THR A 7 1.60 18.76 -9.25
CA THR A 7 2.11 18.39 -7.93
C THR A 7 1.66 16.98 -7.53
N MET A 8 0.39 16.63 -7.75
CA MET A 8 -0.13 15.27 -7.53
C MET A 8 0.55 14.25 -8.46
N LEU A 9 0.70 14.56 -9.74
CA LEU A 9 1.40 13.69 -10.69
C LEU A 9 2.86 13.44 -10.26
N CYS A 10 3.55 14.49 -9.80
CA CYS A 10 4.92 14.37 -9.34
C CYS A 10 5.03 13.49 -8.08
N ASN A 11 4.13 13.71 -7.10
CA ASN A 11 4.19 13.06 -5.80
C ASN A 11 3.68 11.62 -5.81
N ASP A 12 2.58 11.37 -6.53
CA ASP A 12 1.83 10.11 -6.42
C ASP A 12 2.17 9.12 -7.55
N LEU A 13 2.68 9.61 -8.70
CA LEU A 13 3.07 8.76 -9.84
C LEU A 13 4.59 8.75 -10.06
N VAL A 14 5.20 9.92 -10.22
CA VAL A 14 6.59 10.01 -10.69
C VAL A 14 7.58 9.60 -9.60
N MET A 15 7.42 10.12 -8.38
CA MET A 15 8.31 9.83 -7.24
C MET A 15 8.38 8.33 -6.87
N PRO A 16 7.26 7.59 -6.68
CA PRO A 16 7.33 6.17 -6.36
C PRO A 16 7.93 5.32 -7.48
N ILE A 17 7.71 5.68 -8.76
CA ILE A 17 8.31 4.98 -9.91
C ILE A 17 9.83 5.21 -9.94
N LEU A 18 10.29 6.43 -9.69
CA LEU A 18 11.72 6.78 -9.61
C LEU A 18 12.43 6.08 -8.45
N LEU A 19 11.81 6.02 -7.27
CA LEU A 19 12.36 5.34 -6.10
C LEU A 19 12.38 3.81 -6.25
N ARG A 20 11.43 3.21 -6.99
CA ARG A 20 11.40 1.77 -7.27
C ARG A 20 12.42 1.33 -8.32
N SER A 21 12.94 2.26 -9.13
CA SER A 21 13.95 1.97 -10.14
C SER A 21 15.34 1.87 -9.53
N ARG A 22 15.78 0.64 -9.20
CA ARG A 22 17.17 0.32 -8.79
C ARG A 22 18.23 0.81 -9.79
N ARG A 23 17.86 1.07 -11.06
CA ARG A 23 18.78 1.51 -12.12
C ARG A 23 19.33 2.92 -11.94
N LEU A 24 18.63 3.79 -11.19
CA LEU A 24 19.03 5.19 -11.06
C LEU A 24 19.89 5.45 -9.81
N GLY A 25 20.03 4.46 -8.89
CA GLY A 25 20.87 4.61 -7.69
C GLY A 25 20.48 5.80 -6.80
N LEU A 26 19.26 6.32 -6.93
CA LEU A 26 18.81 7.57 -6.31
C LEU A 26 18.63 7.48 -4.79
N ALA A 27 18.49 6.28 -4.24
CA ALA A 27 18.48 6.05 -2.80
C ALA A 27 19.83 6.37 -2.12
N ALA A 28 20.92 6.49 -2.89
CA ALA A 28 22.26 6.79 -2.40
C ALA A 28 22.68 8.26 -2.60
N ARG A 29 21.85 9.11 -3.23
CA ARG A 29 22.18 10.53 -3.46
C ARG A 29 21.58 11.42 -2.38
N ALA A 30 22.44 12.20 -1.73
CA ALA A 30 22.09 13.09 -0.61
C ALA A 30 21.23 14.30 -1.01
N ASP A 31 21.18 14.67 -2.30
CA ASP A 31 20.44 15.86 -2.75
C ASP A 31 19.58 15.55 -3.98
N LEU A 32 18.28 15.33 -3.72
CA LEU A 32 17.25 15.06 -4.72
C LEU A 32 16.49 16.34 -5.11
N THR A 33 16.77 17.46 -4.44
CA THR A 33 16.00 18.71 -4.53
C THR A 33 15.93 19.25 -5.96
N GLY A 34 17.06 19.26 -6.68
CA GLY A 34 17.12 19.69 -8.07
C GLY A 34 16.40 18.76 -9.05
N LEU A 35 16.41 17.45 -8.78
CA LEU A 35 15.74 16.45 -9.61
C LEU A 35 14.21 16.55 -9.44
N LEU A 36 13.73 16.74 -8.20
CA LEU A 36 12.31 17.03 -7.94
C LEU A 36 11.84 18.31 -8.64
N ALA A 37 12.65 19.38 -8.61
CA ALA A 37 12.32 20.63 -9.29
C ALA A 37 12.25 20.45 -10.82
N GLY A 38 13.17 19.67 -11.39
CA GLY A 38 13.20 19.32 -12.81
C GLY A 38 11.97 18.52 -13.24
N ILE A 39 11.61 17.49 -12.48
CA ILE A 39 10.40 16.68 -12.73
C ILE A 39 9.14 17.55 -12.68
N ARG A 40 9.00 18.41 -11.66
CA ARG A 40 7.82 19.28 -11.53
C ARG A 40 7.66 20.21 -12.73
N ARG A 41 8.76 20.85 -13.17
CA ARG A 41 8.77 21.71 -14.35
C ARG A 41 8.45 20.93 -15.63
N GLY A 42 9.03 19.73 -15.77
CA GLY A 42 8.74 18.81 -16.88
C GLY A 42 7.26 18.41 -16.93
N SER A 43 6.66 18.07 -15.79
CA SER A 43 5.23 17.73 -15.70
C SER A 43 4.34 18.92 -16.09
N ILE A 44 4.67 20.15 -15.68
CA ILE A 44 3.91 21.35 -16.07
C ILE A 44 3.97 21.54 -17.59
N VAL A 45 5.16 21.47 -18.18
CA VAL A 45 5.35 21.60 -19.64
C VAL A 45 4.61 20.48 -20.38
N LEU A 46 4.69 19.25 -19.91
CA LEU A 46 4.00 18.11 -20.50
C LEU A 46 2.48 18.30 -20.47
N VAL A 47 1.91 18.69 -19.33
CA VAL A 47 0.46 18.92 -19.20
C VAL A 47 0.00 20.08 -20.08
N LEU A 48 0.77 21.18 -20.15
CA LEU A 48 0.47 22.31 -21.04
C LEU A 48 0.55 21.89 -22.52
N THR A 49 1.56 21.11 -22.88
CA THR A 49 1.74 20.60 -24.26
C THR A 49 0.60 19.66 -24.65
N LEU A 50 0.22 18.75 -23.76
CA LEU A 50 -0.93 17.86 -23.98
C LEU A 50 -2.25 18.65 -24.08
N GLY A 51 -2.44 19.67 -23.23
CA GLY A 51 -3.61 20.53 -23.28
C GLY A 51 -3.69 21.36 -24.56
N TYR A 52 -2.56 21.92 -25.01
CA TYR A 52 -2.46 22.66 -26.27
C TYR A 52 -2.71 21.73 -27.47
N LEU A 53 -2.08 20.55 -27.48
CA LEU A 53 -2.30 19.53 -28.49
C LEU A 53 -3.78 19.12 -28.52
N TYR A 54 -4.40 18.89 -27.36
CA TYR A 54 -5.84 18.59 -27.29
C TYR A 54 -6.70 19.72 -27.87
N PHE A 55 -6.40 20.97 -27.54
CA PHE A 55 -7.12 22.14 -28.08
C PHE A 55 -6.98 22.25 -29.59
N GLU A 56 -5.78 22.07 -30.13
CA GLU A 56 -5.53 22.15 -31.57
C GLU A 56 -6.11 20.95 -32.34
N LEU A 57 -6.14 19.76 -31.72
CA LEU A 57 -6.68 18.55 -32.32
C LEU A 57 -8.22 18.50 -32.34
N ILE A 58 -8.89 19.09 -31.35
CA ILE A 58 -10.35 18.88 -31.11
C ILE A 58 -11.16 20.18 -31.18
N GLY A 59 -10.50 21.34 -31.11
CA GLY A 59 -11.10 22.67 -30.90
C GLY A 59 -12.06 23.17 -31.98
N GLY A 60 -12.18 22.51 -33.13
CA GLY A 60 -13.10 22.89 -34.20
C GLY A 60 -14.50 22.25 -34.14
N SER A 61 -14.69 21.14 -33.43
CA SER A 61 -15.78 20.19 -33.73
C SER A 61 -16.61 19.68 -32.55
N TYR A 62 -16.31 20.08 -31.31
CA TYR A 62 -17.05 19.62 -30.13
C TYR A 62 -17.47 20.77 -29.19
N ALA A 63 -18.72 20.69 -28.71
CA ALA A 63 -19.18 21.55 -27.62
C ALA A 63 -18.38 21.27 -26.34
N LEU A 64 -18.03 22.32 -25.60
CA LEU A 64 -17.30 22.25 -24.32
C LEU A 64 -17.94 21.25 -23.33
N VAL A 65 -19.26 21.11 -23.38
CA VAL A 65 -20.06 20.15 -22.59
C VAL A 65 -19.68 18.69 -22.90
N SER A 66 -19.45 18.35 -24.17
CA SER A 66 -19.07 16.98 -24.57
C SER A 66 -17.68 16.59 -24.06
N ILE A 67 -16.76 17.55 -24.01
CA ILE A 67 -15.42 17.37 -23.43
C ILE A 67 -15.50 17.10 -21.92
N GLY A 68 -16.38 17.83 -21.22
CA GLY A 68 -16.68 17.60 -19.81
C GLY A 68 -17.27 16.20 -19.56
N LEU A 69 -18.28 15.80 -20.34
CA LEU A 69 -18.92 14.48 -20.22
C LEU A 69 -17.93 13.33 -20.48
N LEU A 70 -17.04 13.47 -21.46
CA LEU A 70 -15.99 12.50 -21.76
C LEU A 70 -15.06 12.29 -20.55
N SER A 71 -14.71 13.38 -19.88
CA SER A 71 -13.83 13.40 -18.72
C SER A 71 -14.51 12.83 -17.47
N PHE A 72 -15.78 13.19 -17.21
CA PHE A 72 -16.56 12.62 -16.12
C PHE A 72 -16.78 11.11 -16.29
N ALA A 73 -17.02 10.64 -17.52
CA ALA A 73 -17.12 9.22 -17.83
C ALA A 73 -15.82 8.46 -17.52
N ALA A 74 -14.66 9.09 -17.73
CA ALA A 74 -13.36 8.53 -17.37
C ALA A 74 -13.17 8.48 -15.85
N VAL A 75 -13.50 9.56 -15.13
CA VAL A 75 -13.40 9.60 -13.65
C VAL A 75 -14.34 8.59 -12.99
N ALA A 76 -15.52 8.36 -13.55
CA ALA A 76 -16.47 7.37 -13.05
C ALA A 76 -15.87 5.95 -13.00
N GLN A 77 -14.87 5.63 -13.84
CA GLN A 77 -14.21 4.32 -13.86
C GLN A 77 -13.49 3.98 -12.55
N PHE A 78 -13.14 4.97 -11.73
CA PHE A 78 -12.54 4.71 -10.42
C PHE A 78 -13.56 4.24 -9.37
N ALA A 79 -14.85 4.56 -9.55
CA ALA A 79 -15.87 4.31 -8.55
C ALA A 79 -16.01 2.82 -8.16
N PRO A 80 -16.06 1.85 -9.10
CA PRO A 80 -16.16 0.42 -8.74
C PRO A 80 -14.99 -0.07 -7.89
N THR A 81 -13.77 0.37 -8.22
CA THR A 81 -12.56 -0.05 -7.50
C THR A 81 -12.46 0.59 -6.13
N ILE A 82 -12.82 1.87 -5.99
CA ILE A 82 -12.84 2.58 -4.70
C ILE A 82 -13.89 1.96 -3.78
N LEU A 83 -15.13 1.83 -4.26
CA LEU A 83 -16.22 1.24 -3.49
C LEU A 83 -15.94 -0.23 -3.15
N GLY A 84 -15.45 -1.00 -4.13
CA GLY A 84 -15.06 -2.39 -3.92
C GLY A 84 -13.94 -2.54 -2.89
N GLY A 85 -12.91 -1.68 -2.93
CA GLY A 85 -11.82 -1.70 -1.94
C GLY A 85 -12.25 -1.31 -0.53
N MET A 86 -13.27 -0.45 -0.38
CA MET A 86 -13.80 -0.03 0.91
C MET A 86 -14.77 -1.04 1.53
N TYR A 87 -15.65 -1.63 0.72
CA TYR A 87 -16.78 -2.44 1.21
C TYR A 87 -16.63 -3.95 0.97
N TRP A 88 -15.78 -4.39 0.04
CA TRP A 88 -15.65 -5.81 -0.32
C TRP A 88 -14.29 -6.39 0.08
N ARG A 89 -14.30 -7.27 1.09
CA ARG A 89 -13.11 -7.96 1.61
C ARG A 89 -12.36 -8.81 0.59
N GLY A 90 -13.04 -9.22 -0.48
CA GLY A 90 -12.47 -10.04 -1.56
C GLY A 90 -11.80 -9.23 -2.67
N ALA A 91 -11.82 -7.89 -2.61
CA ALA A 91 -11.18 -7.05 -3.62
C ALA A 91 -9.66 -7.28 -3.65
N THR A 92 -9.13 -7.62 -4.83
CA THR A 92 -7.68 -7.85 -5.00
C THR A 92 -7.05 -6.76 -5.84
N ARG A 93 -5.73 -6.56 -5.68
CA ARG A 93 -4.95 -5.64 -6.54
C ARG A 93 -5.06 -6.01 -8.03
N HIS A 94 -5.06 -7.30 -8.36
CA HIS A 94 -5.17 -7.77 -9.74
C HIS A 94 -6.54 -7.48 -10.33
N GLY A 95 -7.61 -7.65 -9.53
CA GLY A 95 -8.95 -7.23 -9.94
C GLY A 95 -9.07 -5.73 -10.12
N ALA A 96 -8.56 -4.94 -9.18
CA ALA A 96 -8.55 -3.48 -9.29
C ALA A 96 -7.86 -2.99 -10.57
N LEU A 97 -6.66 -3.50 -10.86
CA LEU A 97 -5.91 -3.14 -12.06
C LEU A 97 -6.59 -3.65 -13.35
N GLY A 98 -7.11 -4.87 -13.34
CA GLY A 98 -7.80 -5.45 -14.49
C GLY A 98 -9.11 -4.73 -14.81
N GLY A 99 -9.90 -4.40 -13.79
CA GLY A 99 -11.14 -3.61 -13.92
C GLY A 99 -10.87 -2.22 -14.48
N LEU A 100 -9.92 -1.49 -13.89
CA LEU A 100 -9.52 -0.17 -14.39
C LEU A 100 -8.99 -0.24 -15.82
N ALA A 101 -8.06 -1.15 -16.12
CA ALA A 101 -7.49 -1.28 -17.46
C ALA A 101 -8.55 -1.63 -18.51
N GLY A 102 -9.44 -2.57 -18.20
CA GLY A 102 -10.54 -2.94 -19.09
C GLY A 102 -11.56 -1.81 -19.29
N GLY A 103 -11.99 -1.16 -18.21
CA GLY A 103 -12.90 -0.01 -18.26
C GLY A 103 -12.33 1.14 -19.09
N PHE A 104 -11.06 1.51 -18.86
CA PHE A 104 -10.37 2.54 -19.64
C PHE A 104 -10.15 2.13 -21.10
N ALA A 105 -9.86 0.86 -21.39
CA ALA A 105 -9.68 0.38 -22.75
C ALA A 105 -10.99 0.49 -23.55
N VAL A 106 -12.11 0.04 -22.97
CA VAL A 106 -13.44 0.16 -23.60
C VAL A 106 -13.84 1.63 -23.72
N TRP A 107 -13.50 2.48 -22.76
CA TRP A 107 -13.81 3.92 -22.79
C TRP A 107 -13.03 4.61 -23.90
N ALA A 108 -11.73 4.30 -24.01
CA ALA A 108 -10.88 4.82 -25.06
C ALA A 108 -11.42 4.40 -26.43
N TYR A 109 -11.85 3.15 -26.56
CA TYR A 109 -12.41 2.62 -27.80
C TYR A 109 -13.76 3.24 -28.19
N THR A 110 -14.67 3.44 -27.24
CA THR A 110 -16.07 3.84 -27.50
C THR A 110 -16.28 5.35 -27.52
N LEU A 111 -15.44 6.13 -26.83
CA LEU A 111 -15.61 7.57 -26.73
C LEU A 111 -14.41 8.37 -27.22
N LEU A 112 -13.19 7.98 -26.84
CA LEU A 112 -11.98 8.73 -27.20
C LEU A 112 -11.63 8.58 -28.69
N LEU A 113 -11.53 7.34 -29.19
CA LEU A 113 -11.20 7.05 -30.58
C LEU A 113 -12.22 7.65 -31.57
N PRO A 114 -13.55 7.51 -31.37
CA PRO A 114 -14.54 8.14 -32.24
C PRO A 114 -14.47 9.67 -32.23
N ALA A 115 -13.93 10.29 -31.17
CA ALA A 115 -13.67 11.73 -31.17
C ALA A 115 -12.54 12.12 -32.12
N PHE A 116 -11.50 11.29 -32.25
CA PHE A 116 -10.46 11.44 -33.26
C PHE A 116 -10.95 11.17 -34.67
N ALA A 117 -11.83 10.17 -34.87
CA ALA A 117 -12.44 9.92 -36.18
C ALA A 117 -13.32 11.09 -36.65
N ARG A 118 -14.11 11.69 -35.76
CA ARG A 118 -14.95 12.86 -36.10
C ARG A 118 -14.16 14.14 -36.40
N SER A 119 -12.92 14.24 -35.91
CA SER A 119 -12.01 15.35 -36.25
C SER A 119 -11.19 15.09 -37.52
N GLY A 120 -11.44 13.99 -38.23
CA GLY A 120 -10.82 13.67 -39.52
C GLY A 120 -9.45 13.00 -39.43
N TRP A 121 -9.00 12.61 -38.24
CA TRP A 121 -7.71 11.93 -38.03
C TRP A 121 -7.76 10.43 -38.31
N ILE A 122 -8.92 9.82 -38.09
CA ILE A 122 -9.19 8.40 -38.36
C ILE A 122 -10.31 8.34 -39.39
N ASP A 123 -10.23 7.37 -40.31
CA ASP A 123 -11.25 7.15 -41.32
C ASP A 123 -12.64 7.03 -40.66
N ALA A 124 -13.61 7.79 -41.19
CA ALA A 124 -14.98 7.80 -40.71
C ALA A 124 -15.64 6.40 -40.83
N ALA A 125 -15.11 5.54 -41.72
CA ALA A 125 -15.47 4.14 -41.83
C ALA A 125 -15.37 3.37 -40.50
N PHE A 126 -14.46 3.77 -39.60
CA PHE A 126 -14.33 3.18 -38.27
C PHE A 126 -15.63 3.29 -37.44
N ILE A 127 -16.36 4.40 -37.59
CA ILE A 127 -17.61 4.64 -36.87
C ILE A 127 -18.77 3.90 -37.56
N SER A 128 -18.85 3.98 -38.89
CA SER A 128 -19.99 3.47 -39.66
C SER A 128 -19.93 1.98 -39.94
N GLU A 129 -18.74 1.40 -40.13
CA GLU A 129 -18.54 -0.01 -40.49
C GLU A 129 -17.94 -0.83 -39.35
N GLY A 130 -17.25 -0.17 -38.41
CA GLY A 130 -16.45 -0.82 -37.37
C GLY A 130 -15.02 -1.09 -37.87
N PRO A 131 -14.06 -1.39 -36.98
CA PRO A 131 -12.70 -1.69 -37.38
C PRO A 131 -12.68 -2.89 -38.33
N LEU A 132 -11.93 -2.76 -39.43
CA LEU A 132 -11.75 -3.81 -40.43
C LEU A 132 -13.08 -4.30 -41.08
N GLY A 133 -14.15 -3.49 -41.03
CA GLY A 133 -15.47 -3.84 -41.59
C GLY A 133 -16.32 -4.75 -40.69
N ILE A 134 -15.92 -4.98 -39.43
CA ILE A 134 -16.68 -5.82 -38.50
C ILE A 134 -17.77 -4.98 -37.84
N ALA A 135 -19.01 -5.16 -38.31
CA ALA A 135 -20.18 -4.41 -37.80
C ALA A 135 -20.44 -4.62 -36.29
N ALA A 136 -20.04 -5.76 -35.73
CA ALA A 136 -20.16 -6.04 -34.30
C ALA A 136 -19.20 -5.22 -33.42
N LEU A 137 -18.15 -4.62 -33.99
CA LEU A 137 -17.18 -3.82 -33.25
C LEU A 137 -17.42 -2.31 -33.41
N ARG A 138 -18.58 -1.88 -33.92
CA ARG A 138 -18.88 -0.45 -34.05
C ARG A 138 -18.83 0.25 -32.69
N PRO A 139 -18.08 1.37 -32.54
CA PRO A 139 -17.90 2.04 -31.24
C PRO A 139 -19.20 2.48 -30.54
N TYR A 140 -20.24 2.83 -31.31
CA TYR A 140 -21.55 3.25 -30.79
C TYR A 140 -22.61 2.14 -30.78
N ALA A 141 -22.26 0.95 -31.26
CA ALA A 141 -23.13 -0.22 -31.30
C ALA A 141 -22.29 -1.49 -31.08
N LEU A 142 -21.53 -1.51 -29.97
CA LEU A 142 -20.72 -2.66 -29.60
C LEU A 142 -21.60 -3.91 -29.52
N PHE A 143 -21.12 -4.98 -30.12
CA PHE A 143 -21.82 -6.26 -30.29
C PHE A 143 -23.16 -6.17 -31.03
N GLY A 144 -23.38 -5.11 -31.81
CA GLY A 144 -24.63 -4.92 -32.57
C GLY A 144 -25.83 -4.50 -31.70
N ALA A 145 -25.60 -4.15 -30.43
CA ALA A 145 -26.64 -3.71 -29.51
C ALA A 145 -26.50 -2.19 -29.24
N PRO A 146 -27.11 -1.32 -30.06
CA PRO A 146 -27.13 0.12 -29.77
C PRO A 146 -27.95 0.36 -28.48
N LEU A 147 -27.32 0.99 -27.49
CA LEU A 147 -27.96 1.32 -26.21
C LEU A 147 -28.11 2.83 -26.10
N GLY A 148 -29.31 3.34 -26.38
CA GLY A 148 -29.62 4.76 -26.22
C GLY A 148 -28.67 5.68 -26.99
N ASP A 149 -28.26 6.77 -26.36
CA ASP A 149 -27.27 7.70 -26.92
C ASP A 149 -25.82 7.18 -26.80
N PRO A 150 -24.88 7.69 -27.62
CA PRO A 150 -23.49 7.24 -27.63
C PRO A 150 -22.77 7.28 -26.27
N LEU A 151 -23.13 8.24 -25.40
CA LEU A 151 -22.52 8.35 -24.08
C LEU A 151 -23.06 7.27 -23.15
N THR A 152 -24.38 7.05 -23.14
CA THR A 152 -25.00 5.96 -22.37
C THR A 152 -24.47 4.59 -22.79
N HIS A 153 -24.36 4.34 -24.09
CA HIS A 153 -23.79 3.09 -24.60
C HIS A 153 -22.36 2.84 -24.10
N ALA A 154 -21.50 3.87 -24.19
CA ALA A 154 -20.13 3.77 -23.72
C ALA A 154 -20.04 3.59 -22.20
N LEU A 155 -20.79 4.38 -21.42
CA LEU A 155 -20.82 4.24 -19.96
C LEU A 155 -21.26 2.84 -19.54
N PHE A 156 -22.27 2.28 -20.20
CA PHE A 156 -22.73 0.93 -19.94
C PHE A 156 -21.63 -0.11 -20.16
N TRP A 157 -21.04 -0.16 -21.37
CA TRP A 157 -20.04 -1.18 -21.69
C TRP A 157 -18.75 -1.02 -20.90
N THR A 158 -18.33 0.21 -20.64
CA THR A 158 -17.15 0.48 -19.80
C THR A 158 -17.38 0.02 -18.37
N MET A 159 -18.54 0.30 -17.78
CA MET A 159 -18.88 -0.17 -16.43
C MET A 159 -19.02 -1.68 -16.38
N VAL A 160 -19.64 -2.32 -17.38
CA VAL A 160 -19.73 -3.78 -17.46
C VAL A 160 -18.33 -4.41 -17.53
N ALA A 161 -17.45 -3.89 -18.38
CA ALA A 161 -16.08 -4.39 -18.48
C ALA A 161 -15.30 -4.14 -17.17
N ASN A 162 -15.43 -2.95 -16.59
CA ASN A 162 -14.73 -2.57 -15.36
C ASN A 162 -15.16 -3.43 -14.18
N VAL A 163 -16.46 -3.46 -13.86
CA VAL A 163 -17.02 -4.26 -12.77
C VAL A 163 -16.82 -5.74 -13.03
N GLY A 164 -17.05 -6.21 -14.26
CA GLY A 164 -16.91 -7.62 -14.63
C GLY A 164 -15.49 -8.14 -14.46
N LEU A 165 -14.48 -7.39 -14.94
CA LEU A 165 -13.07 -7.75 -14.74
C LEU A 165 -12.66 -7.56 -13.28
N PHE A 166 -13.11 -6.49 -12.62
CA PHE A 166 -12.82 -6.26 -11.20
C PHE A 166 -13.30 -7.42 -10.33
N VAL A 167 -14.57 -7.82 -10.49
CA VAL A 167 -15.17 -8.93 -9.75
C VAL A 167 -14.59 -10.26 -10.18
N GLY A 168 -14.53 -10.53 -11.48
CA GLY A 168 -14.06 -11.82 -12.03
C GLY A 168 -12.61 -12.12 -11.64
N LEU A 169 -11.71 -11.15 -11.81
CA LEU A 169 -10.31 -11.32 -11.39
C LEU A 169 -10.16 -11.30 -9.87
N SER A 170 -10.96 -10.53 -9.13
CA SER A 170 -10.91 -10.58 -7.65
C SER A 170 -11.39 -11.91 -7.08
N LEU A 171 -12.35 -12.58 -7.72
CA LEU A 171 -12.79 -13.92 -7.35
C LEU A 171 -11.79 -15.00 -7.80
N ALA A 172 -11.17 -14.83 -8.97
CA ALA A 172 -10.21 -15.79 -9.52
C ALA A 172 -8.84 -15.73 -8.82
N THR A 173 -8.48 -14.59 -8.25
CA THR A 173 -7.18 -14.38 -7.60
C THR A 173 -7.34 -14.51 -6.09
N ARG A 174 -6.56 -15.39 -5.44
CA ARG A 174 -6.56 -15.47 -3.97
C ARG A 174 -5.81 -14.25 -3.39
N PRO A 175 -6.37 -13.52 -2.41
CA PRO A 175 -5.70 -12.37 -1.81
C PRO A 175 -4.38 -12.80 -1.16
N GLY A 176 -3.31 -12.05 -1.46
CA GLY A 176 -1.96 -12.30 -0.94
C GLY A 176 -1.90 -12.16 0.59
N ALA A 177 -0.91 -12.76 1.24
CA ALA A 177 -0.74 -12.69 2.70
C ALA A 177 -0.66 -11.23 3.22
N THR A 178 -0.06 -10.33 2.45
CA THR A 178 -0.02 -8.88 2.73
C THR A 178 -1.36 -8.17 2.56
N GLU A 179 -2.21 -8.60 1.62
CA GLU A 179 -3.58 -8.06 1.43
C GLU A 179 -4.49 -8.52 2.57
N ARG A 180 -4.33 -9.74 3.10
CA ARG A 180 -5.06 -10.22 4.28
C ARG A 180 -4.74 -9.41 5.54
N VAL A 181 -3.47 -9.07 5.75
CA VAL A 181 -3.03 -8.25 6.90
C VAL A 181 -3.45 -6.77 6.79
N GLN A 182 -3.61 -6.24 5.57
CA GLN A 182 -4.12 -4.87 5.35
C GLN A 182 -5.65 -4.81 5.40
N ALA A 183 -6.34 -5.82 4.87
CA ALA A 183 -7.79 -5.92 4.91
C ALA A 183 -8.30 -6.14 6.35
N THR A 184 -7.56 -6.84 7.20
CA THR A 184 -7.87 -6.88 8.64
C THR A 184 -7.77 -5.48 9.25
N ARG A 185 -6.71 -4.70 9.01
CA ARG A 185 -6.59 -3.35 9.59
C ARG A 185 -7.65 -2.34 9.13
N PHE A 186 -8.12 -2.40 7.88
CA PHE A 186 -9.09 -1.43 7.35
C PHE A 186 -10.55 -1.88 7.53
N VAL A 187 -10.85 -3.16 7.33
CA VAL A 187 -12.22 -3.68 7.46
C VAL A 187 -12.55 -4.00 8.92
N GLU A 188 -11.55 -4.38 9.73
CA GLU A 188 -11.79 -4.63 11.16
C GLU A 188 -11.83 -3.36 12.02
N ALA A 189 -11.49 -2.19 11.48
CA ALA A 189 -11.74 -0.93 12.20
C ALA A 189 -13.25 -0.66 12.36
N PHE A 190 -14.05 -1.02 11.34
CA PHE A 190 -15.51 -0.94 11.40
C PHE A 190 -16.16 -2.19 12.01
N SER A 191 -15.54 -3.37 11.85
CA SER A 191 -16.06 -4.57 12.50
C SER A 191 -15.64 -4.73 13.96
N HIS A 192 -14.66 -3.99 14.48
CA HIS A 192 -14.32 -4.05 15.92
C HIS A 192 -15.41 -3.43 16.78
N GLU A 193 -16.05 -2.32 16.37
CA GLU A 193 -17.15 -1.76 17.18
C GLU A 193 -18.41 -2.63 17.18
N GLU A 194 -18.68 -3.34 16.08
CA GLU A 194 -19.82 -4.27 15.99
C GLU A 194 -19.49 -5.67 16.51
N ALA A 195 -18.26 -6.17 16.37
CA ALA A 195 -17.83 -7.45 16.93
C ALA A 195 -17.50 -7.37 18.44
N GLU A 196 -17.05 -6.23 18.97
CA GLU A 196 -17.00 -6.01 20.42
C GLU A 196 -18.40 -5.96 21.03
N ARG A 197 -19.43 -5.54 20.26
CA ARG A 197 -20.83 -5.55 20.69
C ARG A 197 -21.53 -6.90 20.46
N ALA A 198 -21.16 -7.67 19.43
CA ALA A 198 -21.86 -8.89 19.02
C ALA A 198 -21.17 -10.21 19.41
N HIS A 199 -19.85 -10.24 19.62
CA HIS A 199 -19.12 -11.48 19.90
C HIS A 199 -18.48 -11.45 21.28
N GLY A 200 -19.22 -11.99 22.24
CA GLY A 200 -18.77 -12.25 23.60
C GLY A 200 -17.49 -13.10 23.64
N TRP A 201 -16.33 -12.44 23.65
CA TRP A 201 -15.04 -13.01 24.05
C TRP A 201 -15.05 -13.61 25.46
N GLY A 202 -16.12 -13.41 26.24
CA GLY A 202 -16.26 -13.88 27.61
C GLY A 202 -17.02 -15.20 27.82
N VAL A 203 -17.30 -16.02 26.80
CA VAL A 203 -18.19 -17.19 26.98
C VAL A 203 -17.52 -18.56 26.89
N LYS A 204 -16.33 -18.69 26.27
CA LYS A 204 -15.71 -20.01 26.02
C LYS A 204 -14.34 -20.28 26.65
N ALA A 205 -13.56 -19.27 27.03
CA ALA A 205 -12.23 -19.51 27.61
C ALA A 205 -12.33 -19.86 29.10
N ARG A 206 -11.60 -20.89 29.55
CA ARG A 206 -11.51 -21.21 30.98
C ARG A 206 -10.45 -20.35 31.64
N VAL A 207 -10.70 -19.92 32.87
CA VAL A 207 -9.72 -19.12 33.64
C VAL A 207 -8.41 -19.88 33.83
N ALA A 208 -8.50 -21.20 34.05
CA ALA A 208 -7.33 -22.07 34.18
C ALA A 208 -6.42 -22.04 32.94
N ASP A 209 -6.99 -22.03 31.73
CA ASP A 209 -6.23 -22.01 30.47
C ASP A 209 -5.50 -20.67 30.31
N LEU A 210 -6.13 -19.56 30.71
CA LEU A 210 -5.51 -18.24 30.70
C LEU A 210 -4.39 -18.13 31.74
N VAL A 211 -4.60 -18.64 32.96
CA VAL A 211 -3.57 -18.67 34.01
C VAL A 211 -2.36 -19.49 33.56
N ALA A 212 -2.59 -20.65 32.92
CA ALA A 212 -1.52 -21.46 32.35
C ALA A 212 -0.77 -20.74 31.24
N LEU A 213 -1.47 -20.08 30.31
CA LEU A 213 -0.88 -19.30 29.23
C LEU A 213 0.01 -18.17 29.77
N VAL A 214 -0.52 -17.34 30.67
CA VAL A 214 0.24 -16.24 31.29
C VAL A 214 1.41 -16.77 32.12
N GLY A 215 1.19 -17.91 32.81
CA GLY A 215 2.21 -18.58 33.62
C GLY A 215 3.44 -19.02 32.83
N ARG A 216 3.31 -19.35 31.54
CA ARG A 216 4.45 -19.69 30.67
C ARG A 216 5.42 -18.53 30.44
N PHE A 217 4.95 -17.29 30.54
CA PHE A 217 5.75 -16.08 30.26
C PHE A 217 6.15 -15.31 31.52
N VAL A 218 5.25 -15.22 32.51
CA VAL A 218 5.46 -14.42 33.73
C VAL A 218 5.88 -15.29 34.94
N GLY A 219 5.67 -16.61 34.85
CA GLY A 219 5.88 -17.58 35.92
C GLY A 219 4.54 -18.06 36.54
N PRO A 220 4.38 -19.36 36.84
CA PRO A 220 3.10 -19.93 37.26
C PRO A 220 2.55 -19.33 38.56
N GLU A 221 3.41 -19.10 39.54
CA GLU A 221 3.04 -18.59 40.87
C GLU A 221 2.66 -17.12 40.81
N ARG A 222 3.38 -16.32 40.02
CA ARG A 222 3.07 -14.90 39.79
C ARG A 222 1.78 -14.73 39.00
N ALA A 223 1.54 -15.58 38.00
CA ALA A 223 0.28 -15.59 37.26
C ALA A 223 -0.90 -15.93 38.18
N ARG A 224 -0.82 -17.01 38.98
CA ARG A 224 -1.87 -17.35 39.95
C ARG A 224 -2.16 -16.21 40.94
N GLN A 225 -1.11 -15.64 41.55
CA GLN A 225 -1.28 -14.52 42.48
C GLN A 225 -1.93 -13.29 41.84
N ALA A 226 -1.55 -12.97 40.59
CA ALA A 226 -2.12 -11.83 39.87
C ALA A 226 -3.60 -12.03 39.53
N PHE A 227 -3.99 -13.23 39.08
CA PHE A 227 -5.38 -13.55 38.78
C PHE A 227 -6.24 -13.66 40.06
N ASP A 228 -5.72 -14.26 41.12
CA ASP A 228 -6.39 -14.32 42.43
C ASP A 228 -6.61 -12.92 43.01
N GLY A 229 -5.59 -12.05 42.93
CA GLY A 229 -5.68 -10.66 43.34
C GLY A 229 -6.72 -9.88 42.52
N HIS A 230 -6.75 -10.10 41.20
CA HIS A 230 -7.73 -9.46 40.32
C HIS A 230 -9.16 -9.94 40.57
N ALA A 231 -9.36 -11.24 40.83
CA ALA A 231 -10.67 -11.81 41.19
C ALA A 231 -11.16 -11.25 42.53
N ARG A 232 -10.31 -11.23 43.57
CA ARG A 232 -10.65 -10.66 44.88
C ARG A 232 -10.96 -9.16 44.81
N ALA A 233 -10.22 -8.39 44.01
CA ALA A 233 -10.48 -6.96 43.79
C ALA A 233 -11.85 -6.70 43.15
N ARG A 234 -12.41 -7.69 42.45
CA ARG A 234 -13.77 -7.66 41.88
C ARG A 234 -14.82 -8.31 42.78
N GLY A 235 -14.45 -8.74 44.00
CA GLY A 235 -15.34 -9.44 44.93
C GLY A 235 -15.73 -10.86 44.49
N LEU A 236 -14.98 -11.46 43.56
CA LEU A 236 -15.23 -12.80 43.05
C LEU A 236 -14.37 -13.83 43.79
N ASP A 237 -14.93 -15.01 44.02
CA ASP A 237 -14.20 -16.15 44.59
C ASP A 237 -13.33 -16.81 43.49
N PRO A 238 -11.98 -16.76 43.60
CA PRO A 238 -11.08 -17.35 42.61
C PRO A 238 -11.32 -18.85 42.42
N ALA A 239 -11.81 -19.57 43.44
CA ALA A 239 -12.04 -21.01 43.38
C ALA A 239 -13.31 -21.39 42.60
N ARG A 240 -14.23 -20.44 42.35
CA ARG A 240 -15.52 -20.68 41.66
C ARG A 240 -15.56 -20.13 40.24
N LEU A 241 -14.46 -19.56 39.76
CA LEU A 241 -14.33 -18.91 38.47
C LEU A 241 -13.85 -19.90 37.40
N GLU A 242 -14.77 -20.67 36.82
CA GLU A 242 -14.42 -21.61 35.75
C GLU A 242 -14.25 -20.92 34.39
N ARG A 243 -15.09 -19.94 34.07
CA ARG A 243 -15.11 -19.24 32.78
C ARG A 243 -14.60 -17.81 32.90
N ALA A 244 -13.76 -17.43 31.96
CA ALA A 244 -13.20 -16.09 31.88
C ALA A 244 -14.23 -15.14 31.26
N ASP A 245 -14.58 -14.09 31.99
CA ASP A 245 -15.34 -12.97 31.44
C ASP A 245 -14.43 -12.02 30.65
N ALA A 246 -15.03 -11.06 29.94
CA ALA A 246 -14.26 -10.08 29.15
C ALA A 246 -13.27 -9.25 30.01
N GLY A 247 -13.55 -9.07 31.30
CA GLY A 247 -12.64 -8.40 32.23
C GLY A 247 -11.37 -9.20 32.51
N ILE A 248 -11.50 -10.51 32.77
CA ILE A 248 -10.38 -11.43 33.01
C ILE A 248 -9.53 -11.59 31.74
N VAL A 249 -10.16 -11.66 30.56
CA VAL A 249 -9.44 -11.74 29.28
C VAL A 249 -8.59 -10.49 29.03
N ARG A 250 -9.12 -9.28 29.23
CA ARG A 250 -8.34 -8.02 29.13
C ARG A 250 -7.24 -7.90 30.18
N PHE A 251 -7.44 -8.49 31.36
CA PHE A 251 -6.39 -8.55 32.38
C PHE A 251 -5.24 -9.46 31.94
N ALA A 252 -5.56 -10.65 31.40
CA ALA A 252 -4.59 -11.57 30.83
C ALA A 252 -3.78 -10.93 29.68
N GLU A 253 -4.45 -10.21 28.77
CA GLU A 253 -3.81 -9.48 27.67
C GLU A 253 -2.79 -8.46 28.19
N ARG A 254 -3.16 -7.66 29.21
CA ARG A 254 -2.25 -6.65 29.79
C ARG A 254 -1.03 -7.28 30.46
N LEU A 255 -1.21 -8.41 31.17
CA LEU A 255 -0.09 -9.13 31.77
C LEU A 255 0.86 -9.72 30.72
N LEU A 256 0.32 -10.31 29.66
CA LEU A 256 1.12 -10.81 28.54
C LEU A 256 1.82 -9.66 27.80
N ALA A 257 1.13 -8.56 27.55
CA ALA A 257 1.69 -7.40 26.86
C ALA A 257 2.88 -6.82 27.63
N GLY A 258 2.86 -6.87 28.97
CA GLY A 258 4.00 -6.47 29.81
C GLY A 258 5.23 -7.36 29.67
N ALA A 259 5.07 -8.62 29.24
CA ALA A 259 6.17 -9.57 29.08
C ALA A 259 6.67 -9.72 27.63
N ILE A 260 5.75 -9.73 26.65
CA ILE A 260 6.04 -10.05 25.24
C ILE A 260 5.59 -8.96 24.25
N GLY A 261 5.03 -7.85 24.72
CA GLY A 261 4.51 -6.77 23.88
C GLY A 261 3.04 -6.96 23.47
N ALA A 262 2.33 -5.84 23.24
CA ALA A 262 0.88 -5.83 23.04
C ALA A 262 0.40 -6.59 21.78
N ALA A 263 1.15 -6.52 20.68
CA ALA A 263 0.79 -7.21 19.44
C ALA A 263 0.87 -8.74 19.61
N SER A 264 1.95 -9.25 20.20
CA SER A 264 2.17 -10.67 20.45
C SER A 264 1.20 -11.24 21.48
N ALA A 265 0.86 -10.47 22.51
CA ALA A 265 -0.12 -10.84 23.52
C ALA A 265 -1.51 -11.10 22.93
N ARG A 266 -1.96 -10.27 21.99
CA ARG A 266 -3.27 -10.43 21.32
C ARG A 266 -3.35 -11.71 20.49
N VAL A 267 -2.29 -12.03 19.76
CA VAL A 267 -2.23 -13.26 18.93
C VAL A 267 -2.29 -14.50 19.82
N MET A 268 -1.47 -14.57 20.86
CA MET A 268 -1.44 -15.70 21.79
C MET A 268 -2.77 -15.90 22.53
N LEU A 269 -3.41 -14.80 22.92
CA LEU A 269 -4.71 -14.85 23.60
C LEU A 269 -5.83 -15.31 22.65
N ALA A 270 -5.82 -14.87 21.40
CA ALA A 270 -6.77 -15.32 20.39
C ALA A 270 -6.67 -16.83 20.12
N THR A 271 -5.46 -17.39 20.15
CA THR A 271 -5.22 -18.84 20.03
C THR A 271 -5.80 -19.60 21.22
N ALA A 272 -5.57 -19.13 22.45
CA ALA A 272 -6.04 -19.80 23.65
C ALA A 272 -7.57 -19.72 23.86
N VAL A 273 -8.21 -18.67 23.36
CA VAL A 273 -9.66 -18.46 23.48
C VAL A 273 -10.46 -19.24 22.42
N LYS A 274 -9.85 -19.58 21.27
CA LYS A 274 -10.55 -20.25 20.16
C LYS A 274 -10.61 -21.79 20.25
N GLY A 275 -9.76 -22.45 21.03
CA GLY A 275 -9.92 -23.88 21.35
C GLY A 275 -9.89 -24.85 20.16
N GLU A 276 -9.27 -24.47 19.03
CA GLU A 276 -9.03 -25.36 17.90
C GLU A 276 -7.53 -25.48 17.65
N ASP A 277 -7.08 -26.71 17.37
CA ASP A 277 -5.69 -27.10 17.15
C ASP A 277 -5.00 -26.19 16.12
N VAL A 278 -4.27 -25.19 16.62
CA VAL A 278 -3.31 -24.44 15.82
C VAL A 278 -2.11 -25.34 15.61
N GLY A 279 -1.97 -25.84 14.38
CA GLY A 279 -0.87 -26.71 13.97
C GLY A 279 0.49 -26.08 14.31
N LEU A 280 1.44 -26.92 14.73
CA LEU A 280 2.81 -26.53 15.10
C LEU A 280 3.45 -25.57 14.09
N ASP A 281 3.09 -25.71 12.81
CA ASP A 281 3.55 -24.90 11.69
C ASP A 281 3.22 -23.40 11.81
N GLU A 282 2.07 -23.04 12.39
CA GLU A 282 1.66 -21.63 12.52
C GLU A 282 2.33 -20.95 13.73
N VAL A 283 2.63 -21.73 14.78
CA VAL A 283 3.46 -21.27 15.91
C VAL A 283 4.92 -21.13 15.47
N MET A 284 5.44 -22.08 14.69
CA MET A 284 6.79 -22.01 14.14
C MET A 284 6.96 -20.82 13.18
N ALA A 285 5.96 -20.53 12.34
CA ALA A 285 6.00 -19.36 11.45
C ALA A 285 6.09 -18.03 12.21
N VAL A 286 5.37 -17.87 13.32
CA VAL A 286 5.42 -16.65 14.16
C VAL A 286 6.73 -16.58 14.96
N LEU A 287 7.25 -17.72 15.42
CA LEU A 287 8.53 -17.79 16.13
C LEU A 287 9.72 -17.50 15.20
N ASP A 288 9.66 -17.99 13.96
CA ASP A 288 10.66 -17.74 12.92
C ASP A 288 10.67 -16.26 12.51
N GLU A 289 9.50 -15.62 12.42
CA GLU A 289 9.42 -14.18 12.14
C GLU A 289 9.97 -13.32 13.29
N ALA A 290 9.69 -13.68 14.55
CA ALA A 290 10.28 -13.00 15.71
C ALA A 290 11.81 -13.19 15.78
N THR A 291 12.30 -14.40 15.46
CA THR A 291 13.73 -14.71 15.42
C THR A 291 14.43 -13.96 14.29
N ALA A 292 13.81 -13.87 13.12
CA ALA A 292 14.32 -13.10 11.98
C ALA A 292 14.43 -11.60 12.29
N VAL A 293 13.50 -11.03 13.08
CA VAL A 293 13.56 -9.62 13.50
C VAL A 293 14.74 -9.38 14.47
N ILE A 294 15.00 -10.30 15.40
CA ILE A 294 16.13 -10.20 16.34
C ILE A 294 17.47 -10.35 15.60
N GLU A 295 17.59 -11.32 14.70
CA GLU A 295 18.78 -11.49 13.86
C GLU A 295 19.02 -10.28 12.97
N TYR A 296 17.96 -9.73 12.36
CA TYR A 296 18.06 -8.53 11.54
C TYR A 296 18.53 -7.32 12.37
N SER A 297 18.01 -7.14 13.58
CA SER A 297 18.45 -6.07 14.49
C SER A 297 19.93 -6.22 14.86
N ARG A 298 20.38 -7.44 15.18
CA ARG A 298 21.81 -7.72 15.46
C ARG A 298 22.70 -7.46 14.25
N GLN A 299 22.27 -7.87 13.07
CA GLN A 299 22.99 -7.58 11.82
C GLN A 299 23.05 -6.08 11.54
N LEU A 300 21.98 -5.35 11.87
CA LEU A 300 21.95 -3.89 11.72
C LEU A 300 22.92 -3.21 12.69
N GLU A 301 22.96 -3.63 13.95
CA GLU A 301 23.92 -3.13 14.95
C GLU A 301 25.37 -3.44 14.57
N GLN A 302 25.64 -4.66 14.08
CA GLN A 302 26.97 -5.04 13.58
C GLN A 302 27.39 -4.21 12.36
N LYS A 303 26.47 -3.99 11.41
CA LYS A 303 26.76 -3.13 10.25
C LYS A 303 26.94 -1.67 10.65
N SER A 304 26.16 -1.17 11.61
CA SER A 304 26.28 0.20 12.13
C SER A 304 27.64 0.41 12.79
N SER A 305 28.03 -0.49 13.70
CA SER A 305 29.33 -0.43 14.37
C SER A 305 30.52 -0.58 13.40
N ALA A 306 30.42 -1.46 12.40
CA ALA A 306 31.42 -1.58 11.35
C ALA A 306 31.54 -0.31 10.49
N LEU A 307 30.41 0.34 10.16
CA LEU A 307 30.39 1.63 9.45
C LEU A 307 31.00 2.76 10.28
N GLU A 308 30.73 2.80 11.58
CA GLU A 308 31.33 3.77 12.49
C GLU A 308 32.85 3.59 12.59
N ALA A 309 33.33 2.34 12.72
CA ALA A 309 34.75 2.03 12.74
C ALA A 309 35.46 2.43 11.43
N ALA A 310 34.87 2.08 10.28
CA ALA A 310 35.41 2.45 8.98
C ALA A 310 35.43 3.98 8.77
N SER A 311 34.39 4.68 9.22
CA SER A 311 34.32 6.15 9.18
C SER A 311 35.40 6.80 10.05
N ALA A 312 35.67 6.25 11.25
CA ALA A 312 36.74 6.71 12.12
C ALA A 312 38.13 6.51 11.49
N GLU A 313 38.36 5.36 10.86
CA GLU A 313 39.61 5.06 10.16
C GLU A 313 39.84 5.99 8.96
N LEU A 314 38.79 6.25 8.18
CA LEU A 314 38.85 7.17 7.03
C LEU A 314 39.16 8.61 7.46
N ARG A 315 38.57 9.06 8.59
CA ARG A 315 38.90 10.35 9.19
C ARG A 315 40.35 10.42 9.65
N ALA A 316 40.86 9.37 10.31
CA ALA A 316 42.24 9.32 10.75
C ALA A 316 43.24 9.33 9.57
N ALA A 317 42.94 8.59 8.51
CA ALA A 317 43.73 8.60 7.27
C ALA A 317 43.73 9.98 6.60
N ASN A 318 42.58 10.66 6.57
CA ASN A 318 42.48 12.00 6.00
C ASN A 318 43.32 13.03 6.79
N LEU A 319 43.27 12.97 8.13
CA LEU A 319 44.10 13.82 8.99
C LEU A 319 45.60 13.62 8.74
N ARG A 320 46.06 12.36 8.59
CA ARG A 320 47.46 12.07 8.25
C ARG A 320 47.87 12.62 6.88
N LEU A 321 46.97 12.54 5.90
CA LEU A 321 47.20 13.10 4.56
C LEU A 321 47.35 14.63 4.62
N GLN A 322 46.50 15.32 5.38
CA GLN A 322 46.59 16.76 5.58
C GLN A 322 47.89 17.16 6.28
N GLU A 323 48.33 16.38 7.27
CA GLU A 323 49.59 16.62 7.98
C GLU A 323 50.80 16.43 7.07
N LEU A 324 50.81 15.39 6.23
CA LEU A 324 51.84 15.16 5.22
C LEU A 324 51.88 16.27 4.16
N ASP A 325 50.72 16.74 3.69
CA ASP A 325 50.66 17.86 2.75
C ASP A 325 51.22 19.14 3.38
N ARG A 326 50.90 19.43 4.64
CA ARG A 326 51.45 20.58 5.37
C ARG A 326 52.98 20.50 5.51
N LEU A 327 53.51 19.33 5.87
CA LEU A 327 54.97 19.12 5.97
C LEU A 327 55.66 19.27 4.61
N LYS A 328 55.03 18.78 3.54
CA LYS A 328 55.53 18.96 2.16
C LYS A 328 55.60 20.44 1.79
N ASP A 329 54.56 21.20 2.09
CA ASP A 329 54.51 22.64 1.79
C ASP A 329 55.59 23.41 2.59
N GLU A 330 55.77 23.09 3.88
CA GLU A 330 56.81 23.70 4.73
C GLU A 330 58.23 23.37 4.23
N PHE A 331 58.46 22.12 3.80
CA PHE A 331 59.72 21.70 3.19
C PHE A 331 60.00 22.46 1.88
N LEU A 332 59.01 22.55 0.98
CA LEU A 332 59.14 23.29 -0.27
C LEU A 332 59.46 24.78 -0.02
N THR A 333 58.82 25.37 0.98
CA THR A 333 59.07 26.78 1.37
C THR A 333 60.50 26.96 1.87
N THR A 334 60.98 26.04 2.70
CA THR A 334 62.34 26.08 3.27
C THR A 334 63.41 25.91 2.19
N VAL A 335 63.27 24.92 1.32
CA VAL A 335 64.20 24.68 0.20
C VAL A 335 64.23 25.86 -0.77
N THR A 336 63.08 26.47 -1.04
CA THR A 336 63.00 27.66 -1.90
C THR A 336 63.70 28.86 -1.27
N HIS A 337 63.66 29.00 0.06
CA HIS A 337 64.34 30.07 0.78
C HIS A 337 65.87 29.87 0.80
N GLU A 338 66.36 28.63 0.91
CA GLU A 338 67.81 28.32 0.89
C GLU A 338 68.44 28.38 -0.52
N LEU A 339 67.65 28.15 -1.57
CA LEU A 339 68.13 28.20 -2.97
C LEU A 339 68.19 29.62 -3.56
N ARG A 340 67.68 30.62 -2.85
CA ARG A 340 67.54 32.00 -3.33
C ARG A 340 68.56 32.92 -2.66
#